data_AF-A0A7K3YXD0-F1
#
_entry.id   AF-A0A7K3YXD0-F1
#
_cell.length_a   1.000
_cell.length_b   1.000
_cell.length_c   1.000
_cell.angle_alpha   90.00
_cell.angle_beta   90.00
_cell.angle_gamma   90.00
#
_symmetry.space_group_name_H-M   'P 1'
#
loop_
_entity.id
_entity.type
_entity.pdbx_description
1 polymer ?
#
loop_
_entity_poly.entity_id
_entity_poly.type
_entity_poly.pdbx_seq_one_letter_code
_entity_poly.pdbx_strand_id
1 'polypeptide(L)'
;MKPRPKADLKAIAWEAMKKWDFRPQFPMTVRQEIDALGDGLPEDLPADTRDLRDILWCSIDNFDSEDLDQIQYCEEMEKGTIHVMVAIADVDIFVPKGSYTDRHARHNGTSVYLGVVTFPM
;
A
#
# COMPACT_ATOMS: atom_id res chain seq x y z
N MET A 1 -22.56 -38.31 15.30
CA MET A 1 -21.91 -37.04 15.69
C MET A 1 -22.44 -35.96 14.74
N LYS A 2 -23.16 -34.92 15.23
CA LYS A 2 -23.59 -33.83 14.34
C LYS A 2 -22.32 -33.07 13.86
N PRO A 3 -22.17 -32.78 12.56
CA PRO A 3 -21.02 -32.01 12.08
C PRO A 3 -21.03 -30.66 12.78
N ARG A 4 -19.88 -30.26 13.35
CA ARG A 4 -19.72 -28.92 13.90
C ARG A 4 -19.85 -27.92 12.75
N PRO A 5 -20.52 -26.78 12.94
CA PRO A 5 -20.49 -25.71 11.96
C PRO A 5 -19.03 -25.35 11.67
N LYS A 6 -18.67 -25.24 10.38
CA LYS A 6 -17.34 -24.76 10.01
C LYS A 6 -17.20 -23.33 10.51
N ALA A 7 -16.05 -23.01 11.10
CA ALA A 7 -15.76 -21.64 11.53
C ALA A 7 -15.71 -20.72 10.31
N ASP A 8 -16.38 -19.56 10.39
CA ASP A 8 -16.27 -18.51 9.40
C ASP A 8 -15.04 -17.66 9.72
N LEU A 9 -13.90 -18.01 9.10
CA LEU A 9 -12.63 -17.35 9.34
C LEU A 9 -12.64 -15.88 8.89
N LYS A 10 -13.44 -15.53 7.88
CA LYS A 10 -13.58 -14.14 7.43
C LYS A 10 -14.33 -13.33 8.47
N ALA A 11 -15.46 -13.83 8.96
CA ALA A 11 -16.19 -13.15 10.04
C ALA A 11 -15.31 -12.96 11.28
N ILE A 12 -14.53 -13.97 11.67
CA ILE A 12 -13.59 -13.88 12.79
C ILE A 12 -12.52 -12.79 12.55
N ALA A 13 -11.95 -12.71 11.36
CA ALA A 13 -10.97 -11.68 10.99
C ALA A 13 -11.56 -10.27 11.09
N TRP A 14 -12.78 -10.06 10.61
CA TRP A 14 -13.48 -8.77 10.71
C TRP A 14 -13.80 -8.39 12.16
N GLU A 15 -14.23 -9.34 12.99
CA GLU A 15 -14.46 -9.09 14.42
C GLU A 15 -13.16 -8.78 15.16
N ALA A 16 -12.04 -9.42 14.79
CA ALA A 16 -10.74 -9.13 15.37
C ALA A 16 -10.30 -7.68 15.11
N MET A 17 -10.46 -7.18 13.88
CA MET A 17 -10.17 -5.79 13.54
C MET A 17 -10.95 -4.81 14.41
N LYS A 18 -12.27 -5.00 14.51
CA LYS A 18 -13.15 -4.15 15.34
C LYS A 18 -12.79 -4.22 16.82
N LYS A 19 -12.49 -5.42 17.34
CA LYS A 19 -12.13 -5.64 18.74
C LYS A 19 -10.92 -4.83 19.17
N TRP A 20 -9.95 -4.65 18.27
CA TRP A 20 -8.71 -3.92 18.52
C TRP A 20 -8.73 -2.48 18.01
N ASP A 21 -9.93 -1.91 17.81
CA ASP A 21 -10.16 -0.52 17.40
C ASP A 21 -9.58 -0.14 16.02
N PHE A 22 -9.45 -1.12 15.12
CA PHE A 22 -9.22 -0.84 13.71
C PHE A 22 -10.54 -0.60 12.98
N ARG A 23 -10.48 0.15 11.87
CA ARG A 23 -11.57 0.34 10.92
C ARG A 23 -11.35 -0.53 9.68
N PRO A 24 -11.90 -1.76 9.63
CA PRO A 24 -11.71 -2.66 8.49
C PRO A 24 -12.45 -2.23 7.22
N GLN A 25 -13.35 -1.24 7.32
CA GLN A 25 -14.13 -0.75 6.19
C GLN A 25 -13.77 0.71 5.89
N PHE A 26 -13.40 0.97 4.63
CA PHE A 26 -13.24 2.33 4.15
C PHE A 26 -14.58 3.09 4.20
N PRO A 27 -14.64 4.25 4.86
CA PRO A 27 -15.84 5.08 4.89
C PRO A 27 -16.14 5.63 3.49
N MET A 28 -17.40 6.01 3.25
CA MET A 28 -17.83 6.55 1.95
C MET A 28 -17.02 7.78 1.50
N THR A 29 -16.54 8.59 2.44
CA THR A 29 -15.71 9.75 2.14
C THR A 29 -14.35 9.36 1.55
N VAL A 30 -13.75 8.25 2.00
CA VAL A 30 -12.49 7.72 1.41
C VAL A 30 -12.76 7.17 0.02
N ARG A 31 -13.86 6.43 -0.16
CA ARG A 31 -14.24 5.91 -1.49
C ARG A 31 -14.44 7.04 -2.50
N GLN A 32 -15.10 8.12 -2.09
CA GLN A 32 -15.30 9.30 -2.94
C GLN A 32 -13.99 10.01 -3.32
N GLU A 33 -13.00 10.07 -2.40
CA GLU A 33 -11.67 10.61 -2.74
C GLU A 33 -10.97 9.72 -3.78
N ILE A 34 -11.03 8.41 -3.60
CA ILE A 34 -10.41 7.45 -4.53
C ILE A 34 -11.11 7.47 -5.90
N ASP A 35 -12.45 7.47 -5.93
CA ASP A 35 -13.24 7.51 -7.17
C ASP A 35 -13.00 8.81 -7.97
N ALA A 36 -12.48 9.86 -7.34
CA ALA A 36 -12.10 11.10 -7.98
C ALA A 36 -10.67 11.09 -8.55
N LEU A 37 -9.85 10.10 -8.21
CA LEU A 37 -8.54 9.90 -8.83
C LEU A 37 -8.74 9.41 -10.26
N GLY A 38 -8.00 10.00 -11.21
CA GLY A 38 -7.93 9.50 -12.57
C GLY A 38 -6.96 8.31 -12.71
N ASP A 39 -6.98 7.66 -13.87
CA ASP A 39 -6.09 6.52 -14.18
C ASP A 39 -4.63 6.92 -14.47
N GLY A 40 -4.30 8.22 -14.38
CA GLY A 40 -3.02 8.79 -14.82
C GLY A 40 -2.16 9.35 -13.70
N LEU A 41 -0.94 9.75 -14.06
CA LEU A 41 -0.08 10.53 -13.17
C LEU A 41 -0.76 11.86 -12.81
N PRO A 42 -0.58 12.37 -11.58
CA PRO A 42 -0.98 13.72 -11.23
C PRO A 42 -0.40 14.74 -12.20
N GLU A 43 -1.19 15.73 -12.61
CA GLU A 43 -0.75 16.78 -13.56
C GLU A 43 0.33 17.69 -12.94
N ASP A 44 0.34 17.81 -11.62
CA ASP A 44 1.20 18.73 -10.85
C ASP A 44 2.37 18.00 -10.16
N LEU A 45 3.15 17.22 -10.91
CA LEU A 45 4.40 16.67 -10.40
C LEU A 45 5.38 17.80 -10.00
N PRO A 46 6.18 17.64 -8.93
CA PRO A 46 7.25 18.58 -8.60
C PRO A 46 8.15 18.89 -9.80
N ALA A 47 8.53 20.17 -9.95
CA ALA A 47 9.34 20.61 -11.09
C ALA A 47 10.73 19.96 -11.16
N ASP A 48 11.21 19.41 -10.06
CA ASP A 48 12.47 18.68 -9.91
C ASP A 48 12.31 17.16 -10.01
N THR A 49 11.11 16.64 -10.34
CA THR A 49 10.90 15.22 -10.63
C THR A 49 11.78 14.79 -11.79
N ARG A 50 12.60 13.76 -11.55
CA ARG A 50 13.52 13.18 -12.53
C ARG A 50 12.87 12.04 -13.28
N ASP A 51 12.98 12.04 -14.61
CA ASP A 51 12.63 10.88 -15.41
C ASP A 51 13.75 9.82 -15.31
N LEU A 52 13.43 8.70 -14.68
CA LEU A 52 14.33 7.57 -14.47
C LEU A 52 13.79 6.29 -15.11
N ARG A 53 12.87 6.40 -16.07
CA ARG A 53 12.19 5.24 -16.68
C ARG A 53 13.10 4.35 -17.53
N ASP A 54 14.25 4.87 -17.98
CA ASP A 54 15.23 4.11 -18.77
C ASP A 54 16.11 3.17 -17.92
N ILE A 55 16.01 3.24 -16.58
CA ILE A 55 16.73 2.34 -15.67
C ILE A 55 16.00 0.99 -15.59
N LEU A 56 16.76 -0.10 -15.54
CA LEU A 56 16.25 -1.46 -15.39
C LEU A 56 15.88 -1.77 -13.93
N TRP A 57 14.88 -1.05 -13.43
CA TRP A 57 14.31 -1.27 -12.11
C TRP A 57 13.78 -2.69 -11.93
N CYS A 58 13.95 -3.24 -10.73
CA CYS A 58 13.31 -4.50 -10.34
C CYS A 58 12.65 -4.40 -8.97
N SER A 59 11.56 -5.16 -8.80
CA SER A 59 10.92 -5.41 -7.50
C SER A 59 11.20 -6.86 -7.11
N ILE A 60 11.32 -7.15 -5.80
CA ILE A 60 11.52 -8.51 -5.30
C ILE A 60 10.52 -8.75 -4.17
N ASP A 61 9.44 -9.47 -4.51
CA ASP A 61 8.28 -9.62 -3.65
C ASP A 61 7.72 -11.05 -3.71
N ASN A 62 6.78 -11.36 -2.82
CA ASN A 62 6.06 -12.63 -2.88
C ASN A 62 5.10 -12.65 -4.06
N PHE A 63 4.82 -13.85 -4.59
CA PHE A 63 3.98 -14.04 -5.78
C PHE A 63 2.53 -13.54 -5.62
N ASP A 64 2.08 -13.35 -4.39
CA ASP A 64 0.74 -12.92 -4.00
C ASP A 64 0.69 -11.49 -3.43
N SER A 65 1.79 -10.74 -3.55
CA SER A 65 1.82 -9.32 -3.17
C SER A 65 1.13 -8.48 -4.24
N GLU A 66 0.27 -7.56 -3.83
CA GLU A 66 -0.49 -6.67 -4.74
C GLU A 66 -0.09 -5.19 -4.55
N ASP A 67 0.64 -4.86 -3.48
CA ASP A 67 1.01 -3.53 -3.02
C ASP A 67 2.53 -3.30 -3.07
N LEU A 68 3.11 -3.40 -4.28
CA LEU A 68 4.54 -3.19 -4.50
C LEU A 68 4.91 -1.72 -4.24
N ASP A 69 5.59 -1.46 -3.12
CA ASP A 69 5.89 -0.11 -2.63
C ASP A 69 7.33 0.34 -2.91
N GLN A 70 8.16 -0.54 -3.48
CA GLN A 70 9.56 -0.24 -3.75
C GLN A 70 10.09 -0.93 -5.01
N ILE A 71 11.09 -0.32 -5.63
CA ILE A 71 11.90 -0.88 -6.70
C ILE A 71 13.37 -0.53 -6.49
N GLN A 72 14.28 -1.36 -6.97
CA GLN A 72 15.71 -1.18 -6.81
C GLN A 72 16.49 -1.38 -8.12
N TYR A 73 17.65 -0.73 -8.16
CA TYR A 73 18.67 -0.89 -9.20
C TYR A 73 20.05 -0.80 -8.55
N CYS A 74 20.98 -1.65 -9.01
CA CYS A 74 22.35 -1.66 -8.54
C CYS A 74 23.30 -1.68 -9.73
N GLU A 75 24.35 -0.87 -9.68
CA GLU A 75 25.44 -0.86 -10.66
C GLU A 75 26.80 -0.85 -9.98
N GLU A 76 27.78 -1.51 -10.60
CA GLU A 76 29.18 -1.43 -10.16
C GLU A 76 29.78 -0.10 -10.61
N MET A 77 30.50 0.54 -9.70
CA MET A 77 31.18 1.82 -9.87
C MET A 77 32.70 1.62 -9.83
N GLU A 78 33.45 2.70 -10.04
CA GLU A 78 34.92 2.66 -9.94
C GLU A 78 35.39 2.07 -8.60
N LYS A 79 36.56 1.42 -8.64
CA LYS A 79 37.23 0.83 -7.48
C LYS A 79 36.41 -0.27 -6.78
N GLY A 80 35.53 -0.94 -7.52
CA GLY A 80 34.73 -2.07 -7.02
C GLY A 80 33.67 -1.65 -6.00
N THR A 81 33.25 -0.38 -6.03
CA THR A 81 32.13 0.11 -5.22
C THR A 81 30.81 -0.17 -5.92
N ILE A 82 29.69 -0.15 -5.20
CA ILE A 82 28.36 -0.38 -5.77
C ILE A 82 27.50 0.85 -5.50
N HIS A 83 26.85 1.37 -6.52
CA HIS A 83 25.80 2.36 -6.38
C HIS A 83 24.46 1.63 -6.33
N VAL A 84 23.72 1.86 -5.24
CA VAL A 84 22.40 1.28 -5.02
C VAL A 84 21.37 2.40 -5.05
N MET A 85 20.38 2.25 -5.91
CA MET A 85 19.21 3.13 -5.99
C MET A 85 17.99 2.36 -5.48
N VAL A 86 17.23 3.01 -4.59
CA VAL A 86 15.95 2.50 -4.09
C VAL A 86 14.91 3.58 -4.36
N ALA A 87 13.88 3.23 -5.12
CA ALA A 87 12.72 4.09 -5.34
C ALA A 87 11.56 3.55 -4.51
N ILE A 88 10.91 4.43 -3.75
CA ILE A 88 9.75 4.12 -2.89
C ILE A 88 8.53 4.77 -3.54
N ALA A 89 7.38 4.10 -3.46
CA ALA A 89 6.11 4.63 -3.93
C ALA A 89 5.81 5.97 -3.25
N ASP A 90 5.50 6.97 -4.07
CA ASP A 90 5.19 8.31 -3.61
C ASP A 90 3.71 8.38 -3.19
N VAL A 91 3.41 7.91 -1.98
CA VAL A 91 2.02 7.79 -1.49
C VAL A 91 1.39 9.15 -1.19
N ASP A 92 2.17 10.13 -0.73
CA ASP A 92 1.63 11.39 -0.25
C ASP A 92 1.10 12.31 -1.37
N ILE A 93 1.54 12.09 -2.61
CA ILE A 93 0.97 12.75 -3.80
C ILE A 93 -0.50 12.39 -4.02
N PHE A 94 -0.91 11.18 -3.64
CA PHE A 94 -2.29 10.69 -3.74
C PHE A 94 -3.05 10.78 -2.43
N VAL A 95 -2.35 10.89 -1.30
CA VAL A 95 -2.94 10.98 0.04
C VAL A 95 -2.52 12.29 0.71
N PRO A 96 -3.12 13.44 0.31
CA PRO A 96 -2.78 14.71 0.91
C PRO A 96 -3.03 14.73 2.41
N LYS A 97 -2.13 15.37 3.15
CA LYS A 97 -2.27 15.54 4.60
C LYS A 97 -3.61 16.17 4.97
N GLY A 98 -4.35 15.53 5.88
CA GLY A 98 -5.67 15.97 6.30
C GLY A 98 -6.82 15.60 5.36
N SER A 99 -6.58 14.81 4.30
CA SER A 99 -7.65 14.15 3.52
C SER A 99 -8.45 13.16 4.38
N TYR A 100 -9.60 12.67 3.88
CA TYR A 100 -10.32 11.59 4.54
C TYR A 100 -9.51 10.29 4.53
N THR A 101 -8.75 10.05 3.46
CA THR A 101 -7.84 8.91 3.29
C THR A 101 -6.70 8.99 4.30
N ASP A 102 -6.01 10.14 4.43
CA ASP A 102 -4.98 10.36 5.46
C ASP A 102 -5.51 10.09 6.88
N ARG A 103 -6.69 10.63 7.21
CA ARG A 103 -7.28 10.41 8.53
C ARG A 103 -7.64 8.94 8.80
N HIS A 104 -8.04 8.19 7.77
CA HIS A 104 -8.33 6.77 7.89
C HIS A 104 -7.04 5.97 8.08
N ALA A 105 -6.06 6.18 7.20
CA ALA A 105 -4.74 5.57 7.27
C ALA A 105 -4.08 5.85 8.62
N ARG A 106 -4.13 7.10 9.10
CA ARG A 106 -3.61 7.49 10.42
C ARG A 106 -4.30 6.78 11.58
N HIS A 107 -5.60 6.49 11.47
CA HIS A 107 -6.32 5.79 12.53
C HIS A 107 -5.93 4.31 12.60
N ASN A 108 -5.86 3.63 11.45
CA ASN A 108 -5.44 2.21 11.40
C ASN A 108 -3.92 2.07 11.63
N GLY A 109 -3.11 3.02 11.18
CA GLY A 109 -1.66 3.10 11.37
C GLY A 109 -0.84 2.07 10.61
N THR A 110 -1.43 0.94 10.21
CA THR A 110 -0.77 -0.14 9.49
C THR A 110 -1.78 -1.05 8.79
N SER A 111 -1.35 -1.70 7.72
CA SER A 111 -2.09 -2.80 7.10
C SER A 111 -2.04 -4.04 7.98
N VAL A 112 -3.15 -4.78 8.09
CA VAL A 112 -3.24 -5.99 8.91
C VAL A 112 -3.46 -7.23 8.05
N TYR A 113 -2.52 -8.17 8.14
CA TYR A 113 -2.52 -9.42 7.38
C TYR A 113 -2.95 -10.60 8.26
N LEU A 114 -4.20 -11.05 8.14
CA LEU A 114 -4.73 -12.18 8.94
C LEU A 114 -4.70 -13.53 8.19
N GLY A 115 -4.04 -13.60 7.04
CA GLY A 115 -3.90 -14.81 6.19
C GLY A 115 -5.17 -15.25 5.47
N VAL A 116 -6.34 -14.79 5.91
CA VAL A 116 -7.65 -15.04 5.25
C VAL A 116 -8.25 -13.78 4.62
N VAL A 117 -7.87 -12.62 5.14
CA VAL A 117 -8.24 -11.28 4.67
C VAL A 117 -7.06 -10.37 5.00
N THR A 118 -6.67 -9.56 4.02
CA THR A 118 -5.78 -8.41 4.22
C THR A 118 -6.64 -7.17 4.40
N PHE A 119 -6.35 -6.39 5.43
CA PHE A 119 -6.99 -5.09 5.67
C PHE A 119 -5.96 -4.00 5.40
N PRO A 120 -5.95 -3.40 4.20
CA PRO A 120 -5.03 -2.32 3.89
C PRO A 120 -5.30 -1.09 4.77
N MET A 121 -4.22 -0.38 5.09
CA MET A 121 -4.25 0.94 5.73
C MET A 121 -4.93 1.97 4.83
#